data_AF-A0A502FXS6-F1
#
_entry.id   AF-A0A502FXS6-F1
#
_cell.length_a   1.000
_cell.length_b   1.000
_cell.length_c   1.000
_cell.angle_alpha   90.00
_cell.angle_beta   90.00
_cell.angle_gamma   90.00
#
_symmetry.space_group_name_H-M   'P 1'
#
loop_
_entity.id
_entity.type
_entity.pdbx_description
1 polymer ?
#
loop_
_entity_poly.entity_id
_entity_poly.type
_entity_poly.pdbx_seq_one_letter_code
_entity_poly.pdbx_strand_id
1 'polypeptide(L)'
;MKNVRLYAQVAGQIAGQILSGHYPLGTRLPSERELSESFEVSRPTIREALIALEVDGLVEIRMGSGVYVSAKTPPGGKFSAIGVGPFELLEARRAIEGEACAIAAARVDDEDIAELRALFDNMVAAGDDVPRAEAFDHQFHICIARATRNSAISGAVEALWQARLCSPQEKAMSEKAHRAGVGPRIDEHRPIFEALAARDPDRARVAMRSHLDKVLSALVEATEVQETAEFDARVTARRQRFGLL
;
A
#
# COMPACT_ATOMS: atom_id res chain seq x y z
N MET A 1 16.82 26.73 -5.74
CA MET A 1 16.62 25.69 -4.71
C MET A 1 15.20 25.86 -4.16
N LYS A 2 14.30 24.89 -4.36
CA LYS A 2 12.91 25.01 -3.89
C LYS A 2 12.91 24.95 -2.36
N ASN A 3 12.54 26.06 -1.74
CA ASN A 3 12.51 26.24 -0.29
C ASN A 3 11.44 25.32 0.29
N VAL A 4 11.84 24.16 0.83
CA VAL A 4 10.95 23.30 1.62
C VAL A 4 10.45 24.14 2.78
N ARG A 5 9.13 24.17 3.03
CA ARG A 5 8.56 24.99 4.10
C ARG A 5 9.23 24.60 5.44
N LEU A 6 9.68 25.57 6.22
CA LEU A 6 10.52 25.38 7.41
C LEU A 6 9.92 24.36 8.41
N TYR A 7 8.60 24.33 8.59
CA TYR A 7 7.93 23.34 9.45
C TYR A 7 8.13 21.90 8.97
N ALA A 8 8.23 21.66 7.66
CA ALA A 8 8.39 20.31 7.10
C ALA A 8 9.82 19.78 7.33
N GLN A 9 10.81 20.68 7.38
CA GLN A 9 12.18 20.32 7.76
C GLN A 9 12.23 19.91 9.24
N VAL A 10 11.57 20.67 10.12
CA VAL A 10 11.47 20.36 11.54
C VAL A 10 10.72 19.04 11.77
N ALA A 11 9.58 18.82 11.09
CA ALA A 11 8.83 17.57 11.16
C ALA A 11 9.70 16.37 10.75
N GLY A 12 10.46 16.49 9.66
CA GLY A 12 11.38 15.44 9.22
C GLY A 12 12.49 15.13 10.25
N GLN A 13 13.03 16.16 10.92
CA GLN A 13 14.04 15.96 11.97
C GLN A 13 13.46 15.24 13.20
N ILE A 14 12.27 15.63 13.65
CA ILE A 14 11.57 14.97 14.78
C ILE A 14 11.20 13.53 14.42
N ALA A 15 10.69 13.29 13.20
CA ALA A 15 10.40 11.94 12.71
C ALA A 15 11.66 11.05 12.71
N GLY A 16 12.81 11.60 12.33
CA GLY A 16 14.10 10.91 12.41
C GLY A 16 14.48 10.52 13.84
N GLN A 17 14.22 11.39 14.83
CA GLN A 17 14.47 11.12 16.25
C GLN A 17 13.50 10.09 16.85
N ILE A 18 12.24 10.06 16.40
CA ILE A 18 11.28 9.00 16.73
C ILE A 18 11.77 7.66 16.17
N LEU A 19 12.19 7.64 14.90
CA LEU A 19 12.69 6.46 14.23
C LEU A 19 13.96 5.90 14.90
N SER A 20 14.89 6.77 15.30
CA SER A 20 16.12 6.37 15.99
C SER A 20 15.90 5.93 17.43
N GLY A 21 14.67 6.05 17.95
CA GLY A 21 14.33 5.73 19.34
C GLY A 21 14.76 6.79 20.37
N HIS A 22 15.20 7.98 19.93
CA HIS A 22 15.47 9.10 20.83
C HIS A 22 14.18 9.55 21.55
N TYR A 23 13.05 9.48 20.84
CA TYR A 23 11.71 9.59 21.41
C TYR A 23 11.00 8.23 21.35
N PRO A 24 10.97 7.48 22.47
CA PRO A 24 10.37 6.15 22.49
C PRO A 24 8.85 6.15 22.29
N LEU A 25 8.32 5.05 21.78
CA LEU A 25 6.88 4.84 21.60
C LEU A 25 6.12 5.00 22.93
N GLY A 26 4.98 5.70 22.89
CA GLY A 26 4.13 5.98 24.05
C GLY A 26 4.65 7.09 24.97
N THR A 27 5.84 7.65 24.70
CA THR A 27 6.40 8.74 25.51
C THR A 27 5.90 10.10 25.05
N ARG A 28 5.98 11.08 25.95
CA ARG A 28 5.61 12.46 25.67
C ARG A 28 6.79 13.20 25.04
N LEU A 29 6.56 13.90 23.93
CA LEU A 29 7.53 14.82 23.33
C LEU A 29 7.76 16.05 24.22
N PRO A 30 8.92 16.74 24.07
CA PRO A 30 9.13 18.04 24.69
C PRO A 30 8.03 19.03 24.30
N SER A 31 7.79 20.03 25.16
CA SER A 31 6.77 21.04 24.92
C SER A 31 7.09 21.90 23.68
N GLU A 32 6.07 22.55 23.11
CA GLU A 32 6.25 23.50 21.98
C GLU A 32 7.34 24.54 22.27
N ARG A 33 7.49 24.96 23.53
CA ARG A 33 8.51 25.94 23.95
C ARG A 33 9.91 25.33 23.86
N GLU A 34 10.11 24.15 24.44
CA GLU A 34 11.40 23.46 24.44
C GLU A 34 11.84 23.07 23.02
N LEU A 35 10.89 22.62 22.20
CA LEU A 35 11.15 22.33 20.79
C LEU A 35 11.50 23.63 20.02
N SER A 36 10.82 24.74 20.28
CA SER A 36 11.14 26.02 19.62
C SER A 36 12.55 26.52 19.94
N GLU A 37 13.00 26.32 21.19
CA GLU A 37 14.35 26.65 21.64
C GLU A 37 15.39 25.70 21.03
N SER A 38 15.09 24.39 20.97
CA SER A 38 16.02 23.37 20.47
C SER A 38 16.24 23.43 18.96
N PHE A 39 15.19 23.75 18.20
CA PHE A 39 15.22 23.83 16.73
C PHE A 39 15.45 25.26 16.23
N GLU A 40 15.58 26.25 17.12
CA GLU A 40 15.77 27.68 16.79
C GLU A 40 14.71 28.24 15.82
N VAL A 41 13.45 27.84 15.99
CA VAL A 41 12.33 28.27 15.15
C VAL A 41 11.17 28.83 15.97
N SER A 42 10.24 29.52 15.31
CA SER A 42 9.07 30.08 15.99
C SER A 42 8.11 28.99 16.51
N ARG A 43 7.41 29.27 17.61
CA ARG A 43 6.37 28.37 18.16
C ARG A 43 5.27 28.00 17.16
N PRO A 44 4.75 28.92 16.31
CA PRO A 44 3.85 28.55 15.22
C PRO A 44 4.43 27.51 14.26
N THR A 45 5.72 27.61 13.91
CA THR A 45 6.40 26.63 13.05
C THR A 45 6.50 25.25 13.71
N ILE A 46 6.78 25.19 15.02
CA ILE A 46 6.72 23.93 15.78
C ILE A 46 5.32 23.34 15.78
N ARG A 47 4.29 24.18 15.99
CA ARG A 47 2.90 23.72 15.96
C ARG A 47 2.50 23.13 14.61
N GLU A 48 2.89 23.77 13.51
CA GLU A 48 2.69 23.23 12.16
C GLU A 48 3.42 21.90 11.95
N ALA A 49 4.64 21.76 12.47
CA ALA A 49 5.40 20.51 12.42
C ALA A 49 4.73 19.39 13.23
N LEU A 50 4.23 19.68 14.43
CA LEU A 50 3.53 18.71 15.28
C LEU A 50 2.19 18.28 14.67
N ILE A 51 1.45 19.21 14.06
CA ILE A 51 0.22 18.89 13.32
C ILE A 51 0.54 17.98 12.13
N ALA A 52 1.62 18.27 11.38
CA ALA A 52 2.05 17.41 10.28
C ALA A 52 2.40 15.99 10.76
N LEU A 53 3.11 15.86 11.88
CA LEU A 53 3.43 14.56 12.49
C LEU A 53 2.20 13.81 13.02
N GLU A 54 1.19 14.52 13.51
CA GLU A 54 -0.08 13.95 13.94
C GLU A 54 -0.88 13.45 12.73
N VAL A 55 -0.93 14.23 11.65
CA VAL A 55 -1.49 13.81 10.37
C VAL A 55 -0.77 12.57 9.81
N ASP A 56 0.55 12.50 9.97
CA ASP A 56 1.38 11.35 9.59
C ASP A 56 1.26 10.17 10.58
N GLY A 57 0.47 10.29 11.65
CA GLY A 57 0.21 9.23 12.63
C GLY A 57 1.40 8.87 13.52
N LEU A 58 2.47 9.68 13.51
CA LEU A 58 3.66 9.51 14.35
C LEU A 58 3.44 9.97 15.78
N VAL A 59 2.54 10.92 15.98
CA VAL A 59 2.20 11.47 17.29
C VAL A 59 0.69 11.67 17.48
N GLU A 60 0.26 11.80 18.73
CA GLU A 60 -1.11 12.12 19.13
C GLU A 60 -1.10 13.40 19.98
N ILE A 61 -1.85 14.43 19.57
CA ILE A 61 -1.98 15.68 20.33
C ILE A 61 -3.18 15.56 21.28
N ARG A 62 -2.88 15.52 22.58
CA ARG A 62 -3.90 15.47 23.63
C ARG A 62 -4.10 16.87 24.21
N MET A 63 -5.28 17.45 23.95
CA MET A 63 -5.71 18.76 24.45
C MET A 63 -5.43 18.89 25.96
N GLY A 64 -4.59 19.88 26.34
CA GLY A 64 -4.22 20.15 27.72
C GLY A 64 -3.21 19.18 28.36
N SER A 65 -2.86 18.08 27.68
CA SER A 65 -1.98 17.03 28.21
C SER A 65 -0.62 16.96 27.52
N GLY A 66 -0.51 17.31 26.23
CA GLY A 66 0.74 17.34 25.48
C GLY A 66 0.71 16.45 24.24
N VAL A 67 1.89 16.21 23.63
CA VAL A 67 2.03 15.42 22.41
C VAL A 67 2.74 14.10 22.74
N TYR A 68 2.19 12.98 22.30
CA TYR A 68 2.69 11.63 22.62
C TYR A 68 3.08 10.87 21.35
N VAL A 69 4.19 10.13 21.39
CA VAL A 69 4.63 9.29 20.26
C VAL A 69 3.68 8.10 20.12
N SER A 70 2.98 8.01 18.98
CA SER A 70 1.99 6.96 18.70
C SER A 70 2.52 5.86 17.79
N ALA A 71 3.58 6.11 17.01
CA ALA A 71 4.22 5.13 16.13
C ALA A 71 5.71 5.43 15.93
N LYS A 72 6.53 4.41 15.61
CA LYS A 72 7.98 4.55 15.31
C LYS A 72 8.27 4.93 13.85
N THR A 73 7.33 4.59 12.99
CA THR A 73 7.31 4.90 11.56
C THR A 73 5.90 5.41 11.28
N PRO A 74 5.71 6.35 10.33
CA PRO A 74 4.37 6.71 9.89
C PRO A 74 3.65 5.39 9.56
N PRO A 75 2.39 5.19 9.98
CA PRO A 75 1.67 3.98 9.61
C PRO A 75 1.39 4.01 8.10
N GLY A 76 2.40 3.62 7.31
CA GLY A 76 2.52 3.82 5.87
C GLY A 76 2.71 5.30 5.49
N GLY A 77 3.55 5.58 4.50
CA GLY A 77 3.21 6.68 3.61
C GLY A 77 1.78 6.41 3.14
N LYS A 78 0.82 7.23 3.51
CA LYS A 78 -0.58 6.96 3.18
C LYS A 78 -1.17 8.14 2.43
N PHE A 79 -1.53 7.85 1.18
CA PHE A 79 -2.89 8.15 0.76
C PHE A 79 -3.80 7.67 1.88
N SER A 80 -4.49 8.57 2.55
CA SER A 80 -5.53 8.18 3.50
C SER A 80 -6.44 7.17 2.79
N ALA A 81 -6.47 5.93 3.27
CA ALA A 81 -7.40 4.90 2.77
C ALA A 81 -8.87 5.29 3.00
N ILE A 82 -9.13 6.44 3.63
CA ILE A 82 -10.44 7.06 3.74
C ILE A 82 -10.75 7.71 2.38
N GLY A 83 -11.31 6.91 1.46
CA GLY A 83 -12.03 7.41 0.29
C GLY A 83 -11.52 6.95 -1.08
N VAL A 84 -10.33 6.35 -1.17
CA VAL A 84 -9.84 5.79 -2.45
C VAL A 84 -10.47 4.42 -2.68
N GLY A 85 -11.25 4.29 -3.75
CA GLY A 85 -11.88 3.03 -4.11
C GLY A 85 -10.88 1.99 -4.65
N PRO A 86 -11.21 0.70 -4.62
CA PRO A 86 -10.31 -0.36 -5.10
C PRO A 86 -9.96 -0.22 -6.60
N PHE A 87 -10.89 0.31 -7.40
CA PHE A 87 -10.67 0.63 -8.82
C PHE A 87 -9.63 1.74 -9.03
N GLU A 88 -9.75 2.86 -8.30
CA GLU A 88 -8.80 3.98 -8.38
C GLU A 88 -7.41 3.54 -7.90
N LEU A 89 -7.37 2.70 -6.86
CA LEU A 89 -6.13 2.15 -6.35
C LEU A 89 -5.45 1.22 -7.36
N LEU A 90 -6.20 0.33 -8.02
CA LEU A 90 -5.68 -0.52 -9.09
C LEU A 90 -5.20 0.28 -10.29
N GLU A 91 -5.90 1.35 -10.67
CA GLU A 91 -5.45 2.25 -11.74
C GLU A 91 -4.10 2.90 -11.39
N ALA A 92 -3.96 3.41 -10.17
CA ALA A 92 -2.71 4.00 -9.69
C ALA A 92 -1.57 2.97 -9.66
N ARG A 93 -1.84 1.77 -9.14
CA ARG A 93 -0.89 0.65 -9.15
C ARG A 93 -0.47 0.29 -10.58
N ARG A 94 -1.41 0.23 -11.52
CA ARG A 94 -1.12 -0.08 -12.92
C ARG A 94 -0.19 0.94 -13.57
N ALA A 95 -0.41 2.22 -13.32
CA ALA A 95 0.42 3.29 -13.84
C ALA A 95 1.84 3.28 -13.23
N ILE A 96 1.93 3.09 -11.93
CA ILE A 96 3.20 3.23 -11.18
C ILE A 96 4.01 1.94 -11.22
N GLU A 97 3.41 0.79 -10.91
CA GLU A 97 4.11 -0.50 -10.81
C GLU A 97 4.54 -1.01 -12.19
N GLY A 98 3.79 -0.68 -13.25
CA GLY A 98 4.21 -0.97 -14.62
C GLY A 98 5.54 -0.31 -14.99
N GLU A 99 5.71 0.98 -14.70
CA GLU A 99 6.98 1.67 -14.93
C GLU A 99 8.06 1.27 -13.93
N ALA A 100 7.69 1.01 -12.67
CA ALA A 100 8.63 0.49 -11.68
C ALA A 100 9.23 -0.84 -12.15
N CYS A 101 8.41 -1.75 -12.70
CA CYS A 101 8.86 -3.02 -13.24
C CYS A 101 9.83 -2.84 -14.42
N ALA A 102 9.54 -1.90 -15.33
CA ALA A 102 10.42 -1.57 -16.45
C ALA A 102 11.79 -1.03 -15.97
N ILE A 103 11.77 -0.10 -15.03
CA ILE A 103 12.98 0.50 -14.44
C ILE A 103 13.78 -0.55 -13.68
N ALA A 104 13.10 -1.44 -12.94
CA ALA A 104 13.71 -2.55 -12.24
C ALA A 104 14.40 -3.51 -13.22
N ALA A 105 13.74 -3.91 -14.32
CA ALA A 105 14.33 -4.82 -15.31
C ALA A 105 15.66 -4.31 -15.90
N ALA A 106 15.82 -2.99 -16.02
CA ALA A 106 17.07 -2.37 -16.47
C ALA A 106 18.18 -2.34 -15.40
N ARG A 107 17.86 -2.62 -14.13
CA ARG A 107 18.74 -2.42 -12.96
C ARG A 107 18.94 -3.66 -12.09
N VAL A 108 18.09 -4.67 -12.23
CA VAL A 108 18.16 -5.92 -11.46
C VAL A 108 19.51 -6.61 -11.62
N ASP A 109 20.10 -6.95 -10.49
CA ASP A 109 21.27 -7.82 -10.39
C ASP A 109 20.85 -9.28 -10.13
N ASP A 110 21.82 -10.19 -10.08
CA ASP A 110 21.54 -11.62 -9.92
C ASP A 110 20.97 -11.94 -8.52
N GLU A 111 21.26 -11.12 -7.51
CA GLU A 111 20.71 -11.26 -6.16
C GLU A 111 19.22 -10.90 -6.14
N ASP A 112 18.84 -9.79 -6.78
CA ASP A 112 17.43 -9.40 -6.96
C ASP A 112 16.64 -10.51 -7.69
N ILE A 113 17.22 -11.09 -8.75
CA ILE A 113 16.56 -12.17 -9.51
C ILE A 113 16.40 -13.44 -8.66
N ALA A 114 17.39 -13.78 -7.84
CA ALA A 114 17.30 -14.92 -6.93
C ALA A 114 16.21 -14.70 -5.85
N GLU A 115 16.12 -13.49 -5.28
CA GLU A 115 15.07 -13.12 -4.32
C GLU A 115 13.68 -13.20 -4.98
N LEU A 116 13.52 -12.61 -6.18
CA LEU A 116 12.27 -12.67 -6.95
C LEU A 116 11.86 -14.10 -7.30
N ARG A 117 12.82 -14.97 -7.64
CA ARG A 117 12.57 -16.39 -7.87
C ARG A 117 12.02 -17.07 -6.61
N ALA A 118 12.68 -16.86 -5.47
CA ALA A 118 12.26 -17.46 -4.21
C ALA A 118 10.86 -16.99 -3.81
N LEU A 119 10.55 -15.70 -3.98
CA LEU A 119 9.22 -15.15 -3.71
C LEU A 119 8.15 -15.75 -4.65
N PHE A 120 8.45 -15.87 -5.94
CA PHE A 120 7.56 -16.52 -6.90
C PHE A 120 7.32 -18.00 -6.56
N ASP A 121 8.37 -18.76 -6.28
CA ASP A 121 8.25 -20.19 -5.95
C ASP A 121 7.48 -20.40 -4.63
N ASN A 122 7.68 -19.52 -3.65
CA ASN A 122 6.91 -19.52 -2.40
C ASN A 122 5.44 -19.18 -2.61
N MET A 123 5.14 -18.27 -3.54
CA MET A 123 3.76 -17.95 -3.94
C MET A 123 3.09 -19.17 -4.57
N VAL A 124 3.78 -19.87 -5.48
CA VAL A 124 3.31 -21.14 -6.08
C VAL A 124 3.09 -22.21 -5.02
N ALA A 125 4.03 -22.36 -4.09
CA ALA A 125 3.95 -23.36 -3.03
C ALA A 125 2.84 -23.08 -2.00
N ALA A 126 2.38 -21.83 -1.87
CA ALA A 126 1.25 -21.50 -1.00
C ALA A 126 -0.07 -22.12 -1.48
N GLY A 127 -0.23 -22.33 -2.80
CA GLY A 127 -1.42 -22.97 -3.38
C GLY A 127 -2.71 -22.25 -2.97
N ASP A 128 -3.63 -22.99 -2.32
CA ASP A 128 -4.93 -22.48 -1.87
C ASP A 128 -4.88 -21.70 -0.54
N ASP A 129 -3.70 -21.58 0.10
CA ASP A 129 -3.50 -20.72 1.28
C ASP A 129 -3.46 -19.25 0.85
N VAL A 130 -4.64 -18.66 0.63
CA VAL A 130 -4.81 -17.30 0.11
C VAL A 130 -4.06 -16.25 0.94
N PRO A 131 -4.17 -16.19 2.29
CA PRO A 131 -3.43 -15.20 3.07
C PRO A 131 -1.92 -15.29 2.87
N ARG A 132 -1.39 -16.52 2.75
CA ARG A 132 0.04 -16.73 2.52
C ARG A 132 0.44 -16.37 1.10
N ALA A 133 -0.36 -16.70 0.09
CA ALA A 133 -0.14 -16.32 -1.29
C ALA A 133 -0.14 -14.79 -1.46
N GLU A 134 -1.11 -14.08 -0.85
CA GLU A 134 -1.18 -12.61 -0.85
C GLU A 134 0.03 -11.96 -0.15
N ALA A 135 0.57 -12.59 0.90
CA ALA A 135 1.77 -12.08 1.55
C ALA A 135 3.01 -12.14 0.64
N PHE A 136 3.18 -13.24 -0.10
CA PHE A 136 4.27 -13.37 -1.07
C PHE A 136 4.07 -12.48 -2.30
N ASP A 137 2.82 -12.28 -2.73
CA ASP A 137 2.45 -11.32 -3.77
C ASP A 137 2.89 -9.89 -3.40
N HIS A 138 2.49 -9.43 -2.21
CA HIS A 138 2.95 -8.14 -1.69
C HIS A 138 4.49 -8.04 -1.67
N GLN A 139 5.18 -9.04 -1.13
CA GLN A 139 6.65 -9.04 -1.06
C GLN A 139 7.30 -9.01 -2.46
N PHE A 140 6.73 -9.73 -3.43
CA PHE A 140 7.20 -9.75 -4.82
C PHE A 140 7.15 -8.35 -5.44
N HIS A 141 6.04 -7.64 -5.31
CA HIS A 141 5.89 -6.28 -5.82
C HIS A 141 6.82 -5.28 -5.11
N ILE A 142 7.00 -5.39 -3.79
CA ILE A 142 7.94 -4.55 -3.04
C ILE A 142 9.40 -4.84 -3.46
N CYS A 143 9.75 -6.10 -3.72
CA CYS A 143 11.07 -6.49 -4.22
C CYS A 143 11.35 -5.83 -5.58
N ILE A 144 10.41 -5.89 -6.53
CA ILE A 144 10.51 -5.19 -7.82
C ILE A 144 10.72 -3.68 -7.63
N ALA A 145 9.92 -3.05 -6.77
CA ALA A 145 10.03 -1.62 -6.52
C ALA A 145 11.40 -1.24 -5.95
N ARG A 146 11.95 -2.04 -5.02
CA ARG A 146 13.30 -1.87 -4.47
C ARG A 146 14.38 -2.04 -5.54
N ALA A 147 14.21 -2.98 -6.47
CA ALA A 147 15.12 -3.20 -7.58
C ALA A 147 15.21 -2.03 -8.57
N THR A 148 14.27 -1.08 -8.53
CA THR A 148 14.44 0.20 -9.21
C THR A 148 15.61 1.02 -8.66
N ARG A 149 16.12 0.71 -7.46
CA ARG A 149 17.12 1.51 -6.73
C ARG A 149 16.71 3.00 -6.62
N ASN A 150 15.40 3.27 -6.55
CA ASN A 150 14.84 4.61 -6.42
C ASN A 150 13.87 4.65 -5.23
N SER A 151 14.29 5.27 -4.13
CA SER A 151 13.53 5.32 -2.88
C SER A 151 12.16 6.00 -3.03
N ALA A 152 11.99 6.94 -3.96
CA ALA A 152 10.70 7.57 -4.21
C ALA A 152 9.73 6.61 -4.89
N ILE A 153 10.20 5.79 -5.83
CA ILE A 153 9.37 4.77 -6.48
C ILE A 153 9.03 3.66 -5.47
N SER A 154 10.01 3.17 -4.73
CA SER A 154 9.78 2.17 -3.67
C SER A 154 8.75 2.65 -2.65
N GLY A 155 8.89 3.88 -2.15
CA GLY A 155 7.94 4.45 -1.19
C GLY A 155 6.55 4.65 -1.77
N ALA A 156 6.43 5.01 -3.06
CA ALA A 156 5.12 5.13 -3.73
C ALA A 156 4.42 3.77 -3.86
N VAL A 157 5.15 2.73 -4.28
CA VAL A 157 4.58 1.37 -4.39
C VAL A 157 4.17 0.84 -3.02
N GLU A 158 5.02 1.01 -2.00
CA GLU A 158 4.70 0.62 -0.64
C GLU A 158 3.45 1.34 -0.11
N ALA A 159 3.32 2.65 -0.37
CA ALA A 159 2.14 3.42 0.02
C ALA A 159 0.84 2.90 -0.60
N LEU A 160 0.86 2.53 -1.89
CA LEU A 160 -0.30 1.97 -2.58
C LEU A 160 -0.67 0.59 -2.02
N TRP A 161 0.32 -0.25 -1.75
CA TRP A 161 0.10 -1.54 -1.10
C TRP A 161 -0.46 -1.39 0.31
N GLN A 162 0.03 -0.45 1.10
CA GLN A 162 -0.53 -0.15 2.42
C GLN A 162 -1.97 0.35 2.34
N ALA A 163 -2.30 1.19 1.35
CA ALA A 163 -3.67 1.61 1.10
C ALA A 163 -4.58 0.41 0.77
N ARG A 164 -4.10 -0.56 -0.03
CA ARG A 164 -4.81 -1.81 -0.33
C ARG A 164 -5.06 -2.63 0.94
N LEU A 165 -4.00 -2.95 1.68
CA LEU A 165 -4.04 -3.82 2.85
C LEU A 165 -4.89 -3.23 4.00
N CYS A 166 -4.96 -1.90 4.08
CA CYS A 166 -5.77 -1.21 5.08
C CYS A 166 -7.22 -0.93 4.63
N SER A 167 -7.56 -1.14 3.35
CA SER A 167 -8.90 -0.88 2.83
C SER A 167 -9.90 -1.94 3.31
N PRO A 168 -10.94 -1.57 4.09
CA PRO A 168 -12.01 -2.49 4.46
C PRO A 168 -12.82 -2.94 3.25
N GLN A 169 -13.01 -2.05 2.26
CA GLN A 169 -13.69 -2.39 1.01
C GLN A 169 -12.94 -3.51 0.28
N GLU A 170 -11.60 -3.43 0.27
CA GLU A 170 -10.80 -4.40 -0.47
C GLU A 170 -10.72 -5.76 0.21
N LYS A 171 -10.68 -5.80 1.55
CA LYS A 171 -10.82 -7.05 2.30
C LYS A 171 -12.17 -7.71 2.00
N ALA A 172 -13.25 -6.94 2.07
CA ALA A 172 -14.60 -7.46 1.79
C ALA A 172 -14.74 -7.96 0.35
N MET A 173 -14.07 -7.31 -0.61
CA MET A 173 -14.11 -7.70 -2.01
C MET A 173 -13.25 -8.93 -2.31
N SER A 174 -12.04 -9.03 -1.74
CA SER A 174 -11.17 -10.22 -1.83
C SER A 174 -11.85 -11.46 -1.26
N GLU A 175 -12.45 -11.36 -0.07
CA GLU A 175 -13.23 -12.46 0.53
C GLU A 175 -14.41 -12.90 -0.35
N LYS A 176 -15.08 -11.95 -1.01
CA LYS A 176 -16.20 -12.23 -1.92
C LYS A 176 -15.74 -12.92 -3.19
N ALA A 177 -14.68 -12.41 -3.83
CA ALA A 177 -14.09 -13.02 -5.01
C ALA A 177 -13.67 -14.47 -4.73
N HIS A 178 -13.02 -14.71 -3.58
CA HIS A 178 -12.66 -16.05 -3.16
C HIS A 178 -13.88 -16.97 -2.98
N ARG A 179 -14.96 -16.49 -2.33
CA ARG A 179 -16.23 -17.25 -2.22
C ARG A 179 -16.88 -17.54 -3.58
N ALA A 180 -16.67 -16.70 -4.58
CA ALA A 180 -17.14 -16.89 -5.94
C ALA A 180 -16.25 -17.84 -6.76
N GLY A 181 -15.22 -18.46 -6.17
CA GLY A 181 -14.30 -19.37 -6.85
C GLY A 181 -13.20 -18.66 -7.64
N VAL A 182 -13.04 -17.35 -7.46
CA VAL A 182 -11.93 -16.60 -8.05
C VAL A 182 -10.69 -16.82 -7.17
N GLY A 183 -9.85 -17.77 -7.58
CA GLY A 183 -8.62 -18.14 -6.88
C GLY A 183 -7.42 -17.23 -7.19
N PRO A 184 -6.32 -17.37 -6.42
CA PRO A 184 -5.07 -16.64 -6.68
C PRO A 184 -4.50 -17.04 -8.04
N ARG A 185 -4.31 -16.06 -8.93
CA ARG A 185 -3.81 -16.27 -10.29
C ARG A 185 -2.29 -16.19 -10.35
N ILE A 186 -1.66 -17.16 -9.66
CA ILE A 186 -0.21 -17.23 -9.49
C ILE A 186 0.52 -17.25 -10.84
N ASP A 187 -0.08 -17.87 -11.86
CA ASP A 187 0.49 -17.93 -13.22
C ASP A 187 0.67 -16.56 -13.89
N GLU A 188 0.01 -15.51 -13.40
CA GLU A 188 0.18 -14.14 -13.93
C GLU A 188 1.51 -13.50 -13.55
N HIS A 189 2.16 -13.97 -12.49
CA HIS A 189 3.45 -13.44 -12.03
C HIS A 189 4.63 -14.01 -12.81
N ARG A 190 4.44 -15.19 -13.45
CA ARG A 190 5.50 -15.85 -14.22
C ARG A 190 6.02 -14.98 -15.38
N PRO A 191 5.17 -14.38 -16.25
CA PRO A 191 5.64 -13.46 -17.28
C PRO A 191 6.42 -12.26 -16.75
N ILE A 192 6.07 -11.75 -15.56
CA ILE A 192 6.75 -10.62 -14.92
C ILE A 192 8.17 -11.05 -14.51
N PHE A 193 8.28 -12.17 -13.78
CA PHE A 193 9.56 -12.73 -13.38
C PHE A 193 10.45 -13.02 -14.59
N GLU A 194 9.91 -13.64 -15.65
CA GLU A 194 10.67 -13.99 -16.85
C GLU A 194 11.20 -12.75 -17.58
N ALA A 195 10.42 -11.67 -17.62
CA ALA A 195 10.86 -10.42 -18.22
C ALA A 195 11.96 -9.73 -17.39
N LEU A 196 11.84 -9.75 -16.06
CA LEU A 196 12.87 -9.24 -15.15
C LEU A 196 14.17 -10.05 -15.28
N ALA A 197 14.09 -11.38 -15.30
CA ALA A 197 15.23 -12.28 -15.47
C ALA A 197 15.92 -12.10 -16.83
N ALA A 198 15.14 -11.81 -17.88
CA ALA A 198 15.66 -11.45 -19.20
C ALA A 198 16.20 -10.01 -19.28
N ARG A 199 16.06 -9.21 -18.22
CA ARG A 199 16.41 -7.78 -18.17
C ARG A 199 15.78 -7.00 -19.33
N ASP A 200 14.51 -7.27 -19.61
CA ASP A 200 13.73 -6.65 -20.70
C ASP A 200 12.71 -5.65 -20.13
N PRO A 201 13.00 -4.33 -20.17
CA PRO A 201 12.12 -3.31 -19.60
C PRO A 201 10.73 -3.25 -20.24
N ASP A 202 10.65 -3.44 -21.56
CA ASP A 202 9.39 -3.30 -22.27
C ASP A 202 8.47 -4.48 -22.00
N ARG A 203 9.03 -5.71 -22.01
CA ARG A 203 8.28 -6.90 -21.60
C ARG A 203 7.87 -6.81 -20.13
N ALA A 204 8.73 -6.32 -19.25
CA ALA A 204 8.44 -6.21 -17.82
C ALA A 204 7.29 -5.23 -17.54
N ARG A 205 7.28 -4.09 -18.24
CA ARG A 205 6.16 -3.12 -18.19
C ARG A 205 4.85 -3.76 -18.62
N VAL A 206 4.84 -4.41 -19.78
CA VAL A 206 3.64 -5.00 -20.37
C VAL A 206 3.10 -6.13 -19.49
N ALA A 207 3.98 -6.99 -18.97
CA ALA A 207 3.60 -8.09 -18.08
C ALA A 207 2.96 -7.58 -16.79
N MET A 208 3.56 -6.57 -16.13
CA MET A 208 3.02 -6.00 -14.90
C MET A 208 1.66 -5.32 -15.12
N ARG A 209 1.52 -4.55 -16.20
CA ARG A 209 0.22 -3.95 -16.55
C ARG A 209 -0.84 -5.00 -16.86
N SER A 210 -0.48 -6.04 -17.61
CA SER A 210 -1.41 -7.13 -17.93
C SER A 210 -1.86 -7.90 -16.69
N HIS A 211 -0.97 -8.11 -15.71
CA HIS A 211 -1.34 -8.70 -14.43
C HIS A 211 -2.37 -7.82 -13.70
N LEU A 212 -2.11 -6.52 -13.54
CA LEU A 212 -3.04 -5.60 -12.86
C LEU A 212 -4.36 -5.43 -13.62
N ASP A 213 -4.35 -5.50 -14.95
CA ASP A 213 -5.57 -5.53 -15.78
C ASP A 213 -6.43 -6.77 -15.49
N LYS A 214 -5.81 -7.95 -15.30
CA LYS A 214 -6.55 -9.17 -14.95
C LYS A 214 -7.11 -9.13 -13.53
N VAL A 215 -6.37 -8.54 -12.59
CA VAL A 215 -6.87 -8.27 -11.23
C VAL A 215 -8.11 -7.37 -11.30
N LEU A 216 -8.06 -6.30 -12.11
CA LEU A 216 -9.19 -5.42 -12.35
C LEU A 216 -10.39 -6.15 -12.98
N SER A 217 -10.18 -6.92 -14.04
CA SER A 217 -11.26 -7.69 -14.68
C SER A 217 -11.97 -8.62 -13.70
N ALA A 218 -11.20 -9.33 -12.88
CA ALA A 218 -11.79 -10.22 -11.89
C ALA A 218 -12.52 -9.48 -10.76
N LEU A 219 -12.08 -8.28 -10.43
CA LEU A 219 -12.78 -7.42 -9.48
C LEU A 219 -14.15 -7.03 -10.02
N VAL A 220 -14.21 -6.63 -11.30
CA VAL A 220 -15.46 -6.31 -12.01
C VAL A 220 -16.38 -7.53 -12.04
N GLU A 221 -15.87 -8.70 -12.47
CA GLU A 221 -16.64 -9.96 -12.50
C GLU A 221 -17.23 -10.30 -11.12
N ALA A 222 -16.44 -10.16 -10.05
CA ALA A 222 -16.91 -10.41 -8.68
C ALA A 222 -18.03 -9.45 -8.25
N THR A 223 -18.01 -8.19 -8.72
CA THR A 223 -19.08 -7.22 -8.46
C THR A 223 -20.35 -7.49 -9.28
N GLU A 224 -20.24 -7.91 -10.55
CA GLU A 224 -21.38 -8.23 -11.41
C GLU A 224 -22.14 -9.48 -10.94
N VAL A 225 -21.40 -10.51 -10.52
CA VAL A 225 -21.99 -11.73 -9.91
C VAL A 225 -22.77 -11.38 -8.65
N GLN A 226 -22.28 -10.41 -7.86
CA GLN A 226 -22.97 -9.95 -6.66
C GLN A 226 -24.27 -9.23 -6.97
N GLU A 227 -24.27 -8.27 -7.91
CA GLU A 227 -25.49 -7.53 -8.28
C GLU A 227 -26.58 -8.47 -8.77
N THR A 228 -26.20 -9.49 -9.54
CA THR A 228 -27.10 -10.53 -10.04
C THR A 228 -27.67 -11.37 -8.89
N ALA A 229 -26.82 -11.87 -7.98
CA ALA A 229 -27.26 -12.68 -6.85
C ALA A 229 -28.14 -11.90 -5.85
N GLU A 230 -27.83 -10.63 -5.59
CA GLU A 230 -28.66 -9.76 -4.75
C GLU A 230 -30.02 -9.45 -5.40
N PHE A 231 -30.04 -9.24 -6.71
CA PHE A 231 -31.27 -9.05 -7.47
C PHE A 231 -32.15 -10.30 -7.38
N ASP A 232 -31.59 -11.48 -7.60
CA ASP A 232 -32.32 -12.75 -7.50
C ASP A 232 -32.86 -13.00 -6.09
N ALA A 233 -32.07 -12.68 -5.05
CA ALA A 233 -32.51 -12.79 -3.66
C ALA A 233 -33.66 -11.80 -3.34
N ARG A 234 -33.58 -10.56 -3.82
CA ARG A 234 -34.65 -9.56 -3.66
C ARG A 234 -35.93 -9.98 -4.38
N VAL A 235 -35.81 -10.51 -5.60
CA VAL A 235 -36.95 -11.03 -6.39
C VAL A 235 -37.58 -12.24 -5.68
N THR A 236 -36.77 -13.17 -5.18
CA THR A 236 -37.24 -14.35 -4.45
C THR A 236 -37.94 -13.98 -3.15
N ALA A 237 -37.35 -13.10 -2.33
CA ALA A 237 -37.98 -12.60 -1.11
C ALA A 237 -39.30 -11.87 -1.39
N ARG A 238 -39.36 -11.10 -2.50
CA ARG A 238 -40.58 -10.44 -2.93
C ARG A 238 -41.64 -11.44 -3.37
N ARG A 239 -41.28 -12.49 -4.11
CA ARG A 239 -42.21 -13.57 -4.51
C ARG A 239 -42.77 -14.32 -3.30
N GLN A 240 -41.92 -14.68 -2.33
CA GLN A 240 -42.35 -15.30 -1.07
C GLN A 240 -43.30 -14.40 -0.27
N ARG A 241 -43.00 -13.10 -0.17
CA ARG A 241 -43.86 -12.12 0.51
C ARG A 241 -45.27 -12.02 -0.10
N PHE A 242 -45.41 -12.27 -1.40
CA PHE A 242 -46.70 -12.24 -2.10
C PHE A 242 -47.29 -13.63 -2.40
N GLY A 243 -46.72 -14.71 -1.86
CA GLY A 243 -47.24 -16.08 -2.05
C GLY A 243 -47.17 -16.58 -3.50
N LEU A 244 -46.22 -16.08 -4.28
CA LEU A 244 -46.02 -16.43 -5.70
C LEU A 244 -45.00 -17.57 -5.89
N LEU A 245 -44.65 -18.27 -4.80
CA LEU A 245 -43.76 -19.43 -4.73
C LEU A 245 -44.35 -20.46 -3.77
#